data_AF-A0A1W1XI13-F1
#
_entry.id   AF-A0A1W1XI13-F1
#
_cell.length_a   1.000
_cell.length_b   1.000
_cell.length_c   1.000
_cell.angle_alpha   90.00
_cell.angle_beta   90.00
_cell.angle_gamma   90.00
#
_symmetry.space_group_name_H-M   'P 1'
#
loop_
_entity.id
_entity.type
_entity.pdbx_description
1 polymer ?
#
loop_
_entity_poly.entity_id
_entity_poly.type
_entity_poly.pdbx_seq_one_letter_code
_entity_poly.pdbx_strand_id
1 'polypeptide(L)' 'MVIEIIITAVIVVSAVVLFTKSMKKKASGGCDCGHCSASCSVKKIKNK' A
#
# COMPACT_ATOMS: atom_id res chain seq x y z
N MET A 1 -30.18 9.94 -8.65
CA MET A 1 -29.79 10.23 -7.26
C MET A 1 -29.34 8.99 -6.49
N VAL A 2 -30.18 7.97 -6.29
CA VAL A 2 -29.76 6.77 -5.51
C VAL A 2 -28.58 6.02 -6.16
N ILE A 3 -28.62 5.83 -7.49
CA ILE A 3 -27.53 5.16 -8.23
C ILE A 3 -26.20 5.92 -8.13
N GLU A 4 -26.24 7.25 -8.24
CA GLU A 4 -25.06 8.12 -8.10
C GLU A 4 -24.39 7.91 -6.73
N ILE A 5 -25.19 7.92 -5.66
CA ILE A 5 -24.70 7.71 -4.28
C ILE A 5 -24.05 6.32 -4.14
N ILE A 6 -24.64 5.29 -4.73
CA ILE A 6 -24.09 3.93 -4.69
C ILE A 6 -22.74 3.87 -5.41
N ILE A 7 -22.65 4.46 -6.61
CA ILE A 7 -21.40 4.46 -7.39
C ILE A 7 -20.30 5.21 -6.65
N THR A 8 -20.61 6.39 -6.11
CA THR A 8 -19.65 7.17 -5.31
C THR A 8 -19.19 6.40 -4.08
N ALA A 9 -20.11 5.75 -3.35
CA ALA A 9 -19.76 4.94 -2.18
C ALA A 9 -18.83 3.77 -2.54
N VAL A 10 -19.08 3.07 -3.64
CA VAL A 10 -18.23 1.96 -4.10
C VAL A 10 -16.82 2.44 -4.43
N ILE A 11 -16.67 3.58 -5.10
CA ILE A 11 -15.35 4.14 -5.46
C ILE A 11 -14.58 4.52 -4.18
N VAL A 12 -15.23 5.21 -3.25
CA VAL A 12 -14.58 5.65 -1.99
C VAL A 12 -14.15 4.44 -1.15
N VAL A 13 -15.03 3.45 -0.96
CA VAL A 13 -14.70 2.23 -0.21
C VAL A 13 -13.56 1.48 -0.88
N SER A 14 -13.58 1.32 -2.20
CA SER A 14 -12.53 0.64 -2.95
C SER A 14 -11.18 1.35 -2.82
N ALA A 15 -11.15 2.68 -2.90
CA ALA A 15 -9.94 3.48 -2.74
C ALA A 15 -9.34 3.30 -1.33
N VAL A 16 -10.15 3.37 -0.27
CA VAL A 16 -9.69 3.16 1.11
C VAL A 16 -9.16 1.74 1.32
N VAL A 17 -9.84 0.72 0.77
CA VAL A 17 -9.39 -0.68 0.85
C VAL A 17 -8.06 -0.89 0.13
N LEU A 18 -7.90 -0.35 -1.09
CA LEU A 18 -6.66 -0.43 -1.84
C LEU A 18 -5.52 0.33 -1.17
N PHE A 19 -5.81 1.51 -0.64
CA PHE A 19 -4.84 2.34 0.07
C PHE A 19 -4.36 1.65 1.36
N THR A 20 -5.28 1.13 2.18
CA THR A 20 -4.93 0.40 3.40
C THR A 20 -4.21 -0.93 3.10
N LYS A 21 -4.60 -1.69 2.07
CA LYS A 21 -3.83 -2.88 1.64
C LYS A 21 -2.43 -2.54 1.16
N SER A 22 -2.30 -1.47 0.38
CA SER A 22 -1.00 -1.00 -0.14
C SER A 22 -0.10 -0.49 0.98
N MET A 23 -0.67 0.23 1.95
CA MET A 23 0.04 0.67 3.15
C MET A 23 0.44 -0.50 4.04
N LYS A 24 -0.43 -1.49 4.25
CA LYS A 24 -0.10 -2.71 5.01
C LYS A 24 1.01 -3.51 4.34
N LYS A 25 0.99 -3.64 3.00
CA LYS A 25 2.10 -4.25 2.24
C LYS A 25 3.41 -3.47 2.42
N LYS A 26 3.38 -2.15 2.35
CA LYS A 26 4.57 -1.29 2.53
C LYS A 26 5.08 -1.28 3.98
N ALA A 27 4.18 -1.27 4.97
CA ALA A 27 4.52 -1.22 6.40
C ALA A 27 4.97 -2.58 6.96
N SER A 28 4.51 -3.69 6.38
CA SER A 28 4.96 -5.04 6.75
C SER A 28 6.35 -5.40 6.17
N GLY A 29 7.06 -4.45 5.56
CA GLY A 29 8.43 -4.65 5.07
C GLY A 29 8.56 -5.41 3.74
N GLY A 30 7.46 -5.60 3.00
CA GLY A 30 7.48 -6.24 1.68
C GLY A 30 7.95 -5.28 0.60
N CYS A 31 9.23 -5.33 0.23
CA CYS A 31 9.79 -4.69 -0.96
C CYS A 31 9.10 -5.27 -2.20
N ASP A 32 8.30 -4.48 -2.93
CA ASP A 32 7.77 -4.88 -4.24
C ASP A 32 8.86 -4.65 -5.29
N CYS A 33 9.88 -5.48 -5.20
CA CYS A 33 11.10 -5.34 -5.94
C CYS A 33 11.12 -6.50 -6.92
N GLY A 34 10.38 -6.35 -8.03
CA GLY A 34 10.34 -7.29 -9.15
C GLY A 34 11.71 -7.55 -9.79
N HIS A 35 12.72 -6.78 -9.37
CA HIS A 35 14.13 -7.06 -9.54
C HIS A 35 14.88 -6.61 -8.27
N CYS A 36 14.59 -7.25 -7.14
CA CYS A 36 15.36 -7.07 -5.90
C CYS A 36 16.71 -7.76 -6.09
N SER A 37 17.63 -7.13 -6.84
CA SER A 37 19.04 -7.48 -6.80
C SER A 37 19.46 -7.48 -5.33
N ALA A 38 20.31 -8.43 -4.93
CA ALA A 38 20.75 -8.72 -3.56
C ALA A 38 21.40 -7.55 -2.77
N SER A 39 21.25 -6.31 -3.24
CA SER A 39 21.68 -5.06 -2.61
C SER A 39 20.50 -4.13 -2.25
N CYS A 40 19.35 -4.69 -1.86
CA CYS A 40 18.43 -3.97 -0.97
C CYS A 40 19.07 -3.89 0.41
N SER A 41 20.08 -3.01 0.47
CA SER A 41 20.71 -2.54 1.68
C SER A 41 19.63 -1.85 2.50
N VAL A 42 18.98 -2.63 3.36
CA VAL A 42 18.31 -2.11 4.54
C VAL A 42 19.40 -1.37 5.30
N LYS A 43 19.53 -0.08 5.02
CA LYS A 43 20.39 0.84 5.74
C LYS A 43 19.89 0.75 7.18
N LYS A 44 20.60 -0.03 7.99
CA LYS A 44 20.50 -0.06 9.44
C LYS A 44 20.81 1.35 9.95
N ILE A 45 19.82 2.23 9.89
CA ILE A 45 19.84 3.54 10.55
C ILE A 45 19.41 3.30 11.99
N LYS A 46 20.41 3.05 12.85
CA LYS A 46 20.54 3.32 14.30
C LYS A 46 21.55 2.30 14.85
N ASN A 47 22.78 2.68 15.20
CA ASN A 47 23.18 3.62 16.25
C ASN A 47 22.56 3.26 17.61
N LYS A 48 23.14 2.23 18.24
CA LYS A 48 23.55 2.19 19.65
C LYS A 48 24.63 1.11 19.80
#